data_AF-A0A3B9LUJ2-F1
#
_entry.id   AF-A0A3B9LUJ2-F1
#
_cell.length_a   1.000
_cell.length_b   1.000
_cell.length_c   1.000
_cell.angle_alpha   90.00
_cell.angle_beta   90.00
_cell.angle_gamma   90.00
#
_symmetry.space_group_name_H-M   'P 1'
#
loop_
_entity.id
_entity.type
_entity.pdbx_description
1 polymer ?
#
loop_
_entity_poly.entity_id
_entity_poly.type
_entity_poly.pdbx_seq_one_letter_code
_entity_poly.pdbx_strand_id
1 'polypeptide(L)'
;MCTDRRDFLRLSAGLASAALLGNSTNAAVGADASRPLQQRDVPESIRKLRKMTDGILPISLDERKARIEKARRLMRDNRIDAIYLEPGSSMFYYTGMRWSTSERMFALVIPARGEIAWVCPKFEEERARELIAMGRDIRTWEEDESPYQRVAEIFRDRGIHTGRVGMEERVRFFLFDGIRKAAPALQFVSATPITAGGRMFKSPAELALMQRANDITLIAYQA
;
A
#
# COMPACT_ATOMS: atom_id res chain seq x y z
N MET A 1 10.58 1.08 -30.16
CA MET A 1 11.74 1.05 -29.26
C MET A 1 11.28 1.50 -27.88
N CYS A 2 11.35 0.64 -26.87
CA CYS A 2 10.95 0.96 -25.51
C CYS A 2 12.21 1.30 -24.72
N THR A 3 12.48 2.58 -24.51
CA THR A 3 13.61 3.05 -23.69
C THR A 3 13.31 2.81 -22.21
N ASP A 4 14.25 2.18 -21.51
CA ASP A 4 14.17 1.91 -20.06
C ASP A 4 14.10 3.25 -19.30
N ARG A 5 13.33 3.31 -18.20
CA ARG A 5 13.25 4.48 -17.32
C ARG A 5 14.62 4.97 -16.85
N ARG A 6 15.59 4.06 -16.74
CA ARG A 6 16.98 4.37 -16.37
C ARG A 6 17.72 5.15 -17.45
N ASP A 7 17.41 4.91 -18.72
CA ASP A 7 18.02 5.63 -19.84
C ASP A 7 17.45 7.05 -19.97
N PHE A 8 16.14 7.21 -19.69
CA PHE A 8 15.48 8.53 -19.69
C PHE A 8 16.06 9.49 -18.63
N LEU A 9 16.35 8.99 -17.43
CA LEU A 9 16.97 9.80 -16.36
C LEU A 9 18.43 10.18 -16.67
N ARG A 10 19.15 9.36 -17.43
CA ARG A 10 20.52 9.69 -17.88
C ARG A 10 20.52 10.74 -18.98
N LEU A 11 19.57 10.69 -19.92
CA LEU A 11 19.45 11.69 -20.98
C LEU A 11 19.06 13.08 -20.46
N SER A 12 18.22 13.15 -19.44
CA SER A 12 17.75 14.42 -18.86
C SER A 12 18.83 15.16 -18.07
N ALA A 13 19.79 14.45 -17.46
CA ALA A 13 20.93 15.06 -16.77
C ALA A 13 21.95 15.72 -17.71
N GLY A 14 22.00 15.33 -19.00
CA GLY A 14 22.94 15.86 -19.99
C GLY A 14 22.54 17.21 -20.60
N LEU A 15 21.28 17.61 -20.51
CA LEU A 15 20.74 18.81 -21.16
C LEU A 15 20.80 20.08 -20.28
N ALA A 16 21.04 19.95 -18.98
CA ALA A 16 21.08 21.09 -18.06
C ALA A 16 22.43 21.84 -18.04
N SER A 17 23.48 21.29 -18.67
CA SER A 17 24.85 21.83 -18.57
C SER A 17 25.26 22.79 -19.70
N ALA A 18 24.37 23.10 -20.65
CA ALA A 18 24.71 23.85 -21.86
C ALA A 18 24.42 25.37 -21.80
N ALA A 19 23.99 25.91 -20.67
CA ALA A 19 23.75 27.36 -20.53
C ALA A 19 24.49 27.89 -19.30
N LEU A 20 25.67 28.47 -19.53
CA LEU A 20 26.29 29.59 -18.79
C LEU A 20 27.75 29.75 -19.26
N LEU A 21 27.95 30.53 -20.32
CA LEU A 21 29.27 31.04 -20.73
C LEU A 21 29.41 32.48 -20.22
N GLY A 22 30.32 32.69 -19.27
CA GLY A 22 30.74 34.00 -18.77
C GLY A 22 32.14 33.90 -18.15
N ASN A 23 33.12 34.54 -18.81
CA ASN A 23 34.53 34.57 -18.43
C ASN A 23 34.81 35.49 -17.23
N SER A 24 35.61 35.04 -16.24
CA SER A 24 36.70 35.84 -15.60
C SER A 24 37.45 35.09 -14.47
N THR A 25 38.73 34.80 -14.74
CA THR A 25 39.95 34.83 -13.88
C THR A 25 40.00 34.31 -12.43
N ASN A 26 40.92 33.34 -12.23
CA ASN A 26 41.83 33.07 -11.09
C ASN A 26 41.33 33.02 -9.63
N ALA A 27 41.37 31.82 -9.03
CA ALA A 27 42.25 31.48 -7.90
C ALA A 27 41.99 30.04 -7.40
N ALA A 28 43.05 29.41 -6.93
CA ALA A 28 43.12 28.01 -6.55
C ALA A 28 42.25 27.63 -5.34
N VAL A 29 41.30 26.73 -5.56
CA VAL A 29 40.98 25.61 -4.66
C VAL A 29 40.65 24.45 -5.58
N GLY A 30 41.59 23.51 -5.74
CA GLY A 30 41.36 22.27 -6.47
C GLY A 30 40.38 21.40 -5.71
N ALA A 31 39.10 21.76 -5.75
CA ALA A 31 38.01 20.88 -5.42
C ALA A 31 38.00 19.78 -6.48
N ASP A 32 38.45 18.58 -6.10
CA ASP A 32 38.23 17.34 -6.86
C ASP A 32 36.74 16.96 -6.80
N ALA A 33 35.89 17.87 -7.28
CA ALA A 33 34.44 17.73 -7.39
C ALA A 33 34.04 17.22 -8.78
N SER A 34 34.99 16.62 -9.50
CA SER A 34 34.79 16.05 -10.84
C SER A 34 35.45 14.67 -10.95
N ARG A 35 35.24 13.82 -9.94
CA ARG A 35 35.17 12.38 -10.22
C ARG A 35 33.75 12.09 -10.72
N PRO A 36 33.55 11.76 -12.01
CA PRO A 36 32.30 11.11 -12.40
C PRO A 36 32.18 9.90 -11.48
N LEU A 37 31.02 9.73 -10.84
CA LEU A 37 30.72 8.58 -9.97
C LEU A 37 31.32 7.35 -10.64
N GLN A 38 32.46 6.93 -10.10
CA GLN A 38 33.30 5.90 -10.70
C GLN A 38 32.33 4.77 -10.98
N GLN A 39 32.20 4.39 -12.24
CA GLN A 39 31.51 3.18 -12.67
C GLN A 39 32.14 2.10 -11.79
N ARG A 40 31.49 1.78 -10.67
CA ARG A 40 31.99 0.76 -9.76
C ARG A 40 31.99 -0.47 -10.62
N ASP A 41 33.18 -1.03 -10.89
CA ASP A 41 33.30 -2.26 -11.67
C ASP A 41 32.44 -3.31 -10.98
N VAL A 42 31.23 -3.51 -11.52
CA VAL A 42 30.28 -4.46 -10.95
C VAL A 42 30.94 -5.83 -11.07
N PRO A 43 31.05 -6.61 -9.98
CA PRO A 43 31.64 -7.94 -10.04
C PRO A 43 30.99 -8.77 -11.14
N GLU A 44 31.78 -9.63 -11.80
CA GLU A 44 31.30 -10.42 -12.93
C GLU A 44 30.13 -11.35 -12.55
N SER A 45 30.11 -11.82 -11.31
CA SER A 45 29.00 -12.59 -10.72
C SER A 45 27.68 -11.82 -10.76
N ILE A 46 27.69 -10.54 -10.37
CA ILE A 46 26.53 -9.66 -10.40
C ILE A 46 26.14 -9.29 -11.84
N ARG A 47 27.11 -9.12 -12.75
CA ARG A 47 26.84 -8.87 -14.18
C ARG A 47 26.13 -10.02 -14.89
N LYS A 48 26.36 -11.27 -14.44
CA LYS A 48 25.73 -12.47 -15.01
C LYS A 48 24.29 -12.71 -14.54
N LEU A 49 23.82 -11.96 -13.53
CA LEU A 49 22.45 -12.09 -13.03
C LEU A 49 21.43 -11.79 -14.12
N ARG A 50 20.37 -12.61 -14.18
CA ARG A 50 19.28 -12.45 -15.15
C ARG A 50 18.01 -12.02 -14.46
N LYS A 51 17.12 -11.39 -15.22
CA LYS A 51 15.75 -11.10 -14.77
C LYS A 51 15.02 -12.42 -14.53
N MET A 52 14.53 -12.61 -13.31
CA MET A 52 13.83 -13.83 -12.88
C MET A 52 12.34 -13.58 -12.62
N THR A 53 11.76 -12.54 -13.22
CA THR A 53 10.35 -12.19 -13.03
C THR A 53 9.41 -12.82 -14.06
N ASP A 54 9.94 -13.57 -15.01
CA ASP A 54 9.13 -14.16 -16.08
C ASP A 54 8.23 -15.27 -15.54
N GLY A 55 6.98 -15.30 -16.01
CA GLY A 55 5.97 -16.25 -15.55
C GLY A 55 5.41 -16.00 -14.16
N ILE A 56 5.72 -14.86 -13.52
CA ILE A 56 5.08 -14.47 -12.25
C ILE A 56 3.61 -14.11 -12.50
N LEU A 57 2.70 -14.83 -11.86
CA LEU A 57 1.27 -14.55 -11.88
C LEU A 57 0.88 -13.77 -10.62
N PRO A 58 0.28 -12.57 -10.74
CA PRO A 58 -0.20 -11.82 -9.58
C PRO A 58 -1.42 -12.50 -8.95
N ILE A 59 -1.67 -12.22 -7.67
CA ILE A 59 -2.92 -12.60 -7.01
C ILE A 59 -4.09 -11.96 -7.76
N SER A 60 -5.01 -12.82 -8.24
CA SER A 60 -6.15 -12.41 -9.06
C SER A 60 -7.20 -11.64 -8.26
N LEU A 61 -8.08 -10.93 -8.97
CA LEU A 61 -9.21 -10.24 -8.37
C LEU A 61 -10.19 -11.22 -7.70
N ASP A 62 -10.38 -12.41 -8.28
CA ASP A 62 -11.30 -13.41 -7.74
C ASP A 62 -10.76 -14.04 -6.45
N GLU A 63 -9.44 -14.24 -6.36
CA GLU A 63 -8.83 -14.65 -5.09
C GLU A 63 -9.01 -13.57 -4.01
N ARG A 64 -8.93 -12.28 -4.38
CA ARG A 64 -9.18 -11.16 -3.46
C ARG A 64 -10.62 -11.11 -2.97
N LYS A 65 -11.59 -11.29 -3.87
CA LYS A 65 -13.01 -11.46 -3.48
C LYS A 65 -13.19 -12.65 -2.53
N ALA A 66 -12.56 -13.79 -2.80
CA ALA A 66 -12.61 -14.95 -1.91
C ALA A 66 -11.99 -14.67 -0.52
N ARG A 67 -10.93 -13.85 -0.44
CA ARG A 67 -10.36 -13.39 0.84
C ARG A 67 -11.33 -12.52 1.63
N ILE A 68 -12.09 -11.63 0.98
CA ILE A 68 -13.15 -10.85 1.62
C ILE A 68 -14.24 -11.79 2.19
N GLU A 69 -14.66 -12.79 1.43
CA GLU A 69 -15.64 -13.78 1.93
C GLU A 69 -15.12 -14.61 3.09
N LYS A 70 -13.83 -14.98 3.06
CA LYS A 70 -13.16 -15.62 4.20
C LYS A 70 -13.16 -14.71 5.42
N ALA A 71 -12.86 -13.42 5.26
CA ALA A 71 -12.91 -12.45 6.35
C ALA A 71 -14.33 -12.32 6.93
N ARG A 72 -15.37 -12.29 6.09
CA ARG A 72 -16.78 -12.25 6.53
C ARG A 72 -17.17 -13.50 7.33
N ARG A 73 -16.70 -14.68 6.92
CA ARG A 73 -16.88 -15.92 7.71
C ARG A 73 -16.21 -15.81 9.09
N LEU A 74 -14.93 -15.44 9.13
CA LEU A 74 -14.19 -15.27 10.38
C LEU A 74 -14.83 -14.21 11.30
N MET A 75 -15.36 -13.13 10.71
CA MET A 75 -16.12 -12.11 11.43
C MET A 75 -17.37 -12.70 12.11
N ARG A 76 -18.15 -13.54 11.42
CA ARG A 76 -19.31 -14.23 12.02
C ARG A 76 -18.89 -15.15 13.16
N ASP A 77 -17.83 -15.94 12.95
CA ASP A 77 -17.34 -16.88 13.96
C ASP A 77 -16.84 -16.16 15.23
N ASN A 78 -16.30 -14.95 15.08
CA ASN A 78 -15.76 -14.14 16.17
C ASN A 78 -16.71 -13.04 16.69
N ARG A 79 -17.96 -12.99 16.18
CA ARG A 79 -18.96 -11.95 16.50
C ARG A 79 -18.40 -10.53 16.33
N ILE A 80 -17.82 -10.27 15.16
CA ILE A 80 -17.33 -8.96 14.73
C ILE A 80 -18.15 -8.52 13.53
N ASP A 81 -18.67 -7.29 13.58
CA ASP A 81 -19.62 -6.75 12.60
C ASP A 81 -18.94 -6.03 11.44
N ALA A 82 -17.74 -5.50 11.68
CA ALA A 82 -16.87 -4.93 10.64
C ALA A 82 -15.41 -4.94 11.09
N ILE A 83 -14.50 -4.83 10.13
CA ILE A 83 -13.10 -4.50 10.38
C ILE A 83 -12.70 -3.19 9.69
N TYR A 84 -11.85 -2.42 10.36
CA TYR A 84 -11.23 -1.19 9.86
C TYR A 84 -9.75 -1.44 9.58
N LEU A 85 -9.30 -1.09 8.36
CA LEU A 85 -7.94 -1.30 7.88
C LEU A 85 -7.32 0.01 7.39
N GLU A 86 -6.08 0.27 7.81
CA GLU A 86 -5.21 1.30 7.24
C GLU A 86 -4.34 0.76 6.09
N PRO A 87 -3.71 1.65 5.29
CA PRO A 87 -2.73 1.27 4.29
C PRO A 87 -1.64 0.40 4.88
N GLY A 88 -1.42 -0.75 4.25
CA GLY A 88 -0.48 -1.73 4.79
C GLY A 88 -0.73 -3.14 4.27
N SER A 89 -0.14 -4.11 4.95
CA SER A 89 -0.16 -5.51 4.50
C SER A 89 -1.56 -6.11 4.48
N SER A 90 -2.43 -5.74 5.44
CA SER A 90 -3.79 -6.27 5.52
C SER A 90 -4.67 -5.70 4.40
N MET A 91 -4.65 -4.38 4.18
CA MET A 91 -5.32 -3.76 3.03
C MET A 91 -4.81 -4.33 1.71
N PHE A 92 -3.48 -4.41 1.51
CA PHE A 92 -2.90 -5.01 0.31
C PHE A 92 -3.32 -6.47 0.13
N TYR A 93 -3.41 -7.26 1.20
CA TYR A 93 -3.85 -8.65 1.14
C TYR A 93 -5.29 -8.78 0.63
N TYR A 94 -6.21 -7.94 1.12
CA TYR A 94 -7.62 -8.03 0.75
C TYR A 94 -7.95 -7.39 -0.60
N THR A 95 -7.30 -6.29 -0.97
CA THR A 95 -7.72 -5.49 -2.14
C THR A 95 -6.65 -5.30 -3.20
N GLY A 96 -5.37 -5.49 -2.83
CA GLY A 96 -4.23 -5.20 -3.70
C GLY A 96 -3.84 -3.73 -3.71
N MET A 97 -4.60 -2.89 -3.01
CA MET A 97 -4.30 -1.47 -2.86
C MET A 97 -2.93 -1.26 -2.20
N ARG A 98 -2.13 -0.39 -2.81
CA ARG A 98 -0.88 0.13 -2.24
C ARG A 98 -1.04 1.63 -2.09
N TRP A 99 -1.11 2.06 -0.84
CA TRP A 99 -1.18 3.47 -0.48
C TRP A 99 -0.12 3.75 0.58
N SER A 100 0.49 4.92 0.53
CA SER A 100 1.46 5.34 1.56
C SER A 100 0.69 5.90 2.75
N THR A 101 1.12 5.55 3.96
CA THR A 101 0.56 6.16 5.17
C THR A 101 1.08 7.58 5.32
N SER A 102 0.17 8.54 5.48
CA SER A 102 0.45 9.91 5.92
C SER A 102 -0.43 10.23 7.12
N GLU A 103 -0.31 11.42 7.70
CA GLU A 103 -1.23 11.94 8.72
C GLU A 103 -2.71 11.92 8.28
N ARG A 104 -2.96 12.00 6.96
CA ARG A 104 -4.30 11.96 6.37
C ARG A 104 -4.85 10.55 6.36
N MET A 105 -6.12 10.41 6.72
CA MET A 105 -6.80 9.12 6.69
C MET A 105 -7.08 8.70 5.25
N PHE A 106 -6.46 7.61 4.85
CA PHE A 106 -6.95 6.72 3.81
C PHE A 106 -7.31 5.39 4.49
N ALA A 107 -8.49 4.83 4.27
CA ALA A 107 -8.91 3.63 5.00
C ALA A 107 -9.86 2.74 4.20
N LEU A 108 -9.97 1.49 4.64
CA LEU A 108 -10.93 0.51 4.15
C LEU A 108 -11.74 -0.05 5.32
N VAL A 109 -13.06 -0.09 5.14
CA VAL A 109 -13.98 -0.79 6.04
C VAL A 109 -14.55 -2.01 5.32
N ILE A 110 -14.40 -3.18 5.92
CA ILE A 110 -14.99 -4.43 5.44
C ILE A 110 -16.07 -4.84 6.46
N PRO A 111 -17.37 -4.68 6.14
CA PRO A 111 -18.42 -5.17 7.01
C PRO A 111 -18.63 -6.67 6.84
N ALA A 112 -19.16 -7.32 7.88
CA ALA A 112 -19.56 -8.73 7.86
C ALA A 112 -20.66 -9.01 6.83
N ARG A 113 -21.47 -7.98 6.50
CA ARG A 113 -22.54 -8.00 5.50
C ARG A 113 -22.57 -6.67 4.73
N GLY A 114 -22.86 -6.72 3.43
CA GLY A 114 -22.93 -5.53 2.56
C GLY A 114 -21.59 -5.12 1.94
N GLU A 115 -21.62 -4.11 1.07
CA GLU A 115 -20.46 -3.63 0.30
C GLU A 115 -19.33 -3.07 1.20
N ILE A 116 -18.08 -3.30 0.81
CA ILE A 116 -16.92 -2.62 1.42
C ILE A 116 -16.96 -1.13 1.09
N ALA A 117 -16.34 -0.29 1.93
CA ALA A 117 -16.28 1.14 1.71
C ALA A 117 -14.90 1.71 2.02
N TRP A 118 -14.52 2.74 1.30
CA TRP A 118 -13.25 3.43 1.41
C TRP A 118 -13.45 4.81 2.03
N VAL A 119 -12.42 5.30 2.72
CA VAL A 119 -12.32 6.71 3.14
C VAL A 119 -11.06 7.29 2.54
N CYS A 120 -11.14 8.47 1.94
CA CYS A 120 -10.03 9.10 1.20
C CYS A 120 -10.11 10.63 1.30
N PRO A 121 -8.99 11.37 1.38
CA PRO A 121 -9.03 12.82 1.27
C PRO A 121 -9.64 13.24 -0.07
N LYS A 122 -10.47 14.29 -0.09
CA LYS A 122 -11.21 14.68 -1.30
C LYS A 122 -10.30 14.95 -2.50
N PHE A 123 -9.19 15.64 -2.28
CA PHE A 123 -8.24 15.98 -3.35
C PHE A 123 -7.52 14.75 -3.94
N GLU A 124 -7.54 13.59 -3.26
CA GLU A 124 -6.98 12.34 -3.78
C GLU A 124 -8.04 11.40 -4.38
N GLU A 125 -9.31 11.83 -4.48
CA GLU A 125 -10.42 10.98 -4.90
C GLU A 125 -10.23 10.39 -6.30
N GLU A 126 -9.80 11.19 -7.28
CA GLU A 126 -9.60 10.72 -8.66
C GLU A 126 -8.54 9.62 -8.71
N ARG A 127 -7.40 9.86 -8.06
CA ARG A 127 -6.33 8.85 -7.91
C ARG A 127 -6.83 7.60 -7.20
N ALA A 128 -7.65 7.74 -6.17
CA ALA A 128 -8.24 6.60 -5.47
C ALA A 128 -9.15 5.80 -6.40
N ARG A 129 -10.00 6.46 -7.20
CA ARG A 129 -10.91 5.82 -8.17
C ARG A 129 -10.15 5.06 -9.26
N GLU A 130 -9.02 5.58 -9.72
CA GLU A 130 -8.18 4.90 -10.70
C GLU A 130 -7.53 3.62 -10.15
N LEU A 131 -7.14 3.62 -8.87
CA LEU A 131 -6.37 2.53 -8.26
C LEU A 131 -7.24 1.49 -7.53
N ILE A 132 -8.45 1.86 -7.09
CA ILE A 132 -9.36 0.96 -6.39
C ILE A 132 -9.99 -0.01 -7.40
N ALA A 133 -9.57 -1.27 -7.33
CA ALA A 133 -10.13 -2.35 -8.15
C ALA A 133 -11.38 -3.01 -7.53
N MET A 134 -11.72 -2.71 -6.27
CA MET A 134 -12.81 -3.34 -5.52
C MET A 134 -13.56 -2.37 -4.62
N GLY A 135 -14.89 -2.41 -4.69
CA GLY A 135 -15.77 -1.51 -3.93
C GLY A 135 -15.89 -0.15 -4.61
N ARG A 136 -17.12 0.37 -4.70
CA ARG A 136 -17.42 1.66 -5.34
C ARG A 136 -17.78 2.77 -4.36
N ASP A 137 -18.06 2.40 -3.11
CA ASP A 137 -18.37 3.35 -2.03
C ASP A 137 -17.06 3.98 -1.53
N ILE A 138 -16.81 5.23 -1.93
CA ILE A 138 -15.65 6.02 -1.52
C ILE A 138 -16.20 7.27 -0.83
N ARG A 139 -15.99 7.35 0.49
CA ARG A 139 -16.37 8.50 1.32
C ARG A 139 -15.21 9.46 1.39
N THR A 140 -15.36 10.61 0.75
CA THR A 140 -14.35 11.66 0.78
C THR A 140 -14.51 12.57 1.98
N TRP A 141 -13.43 13.24 2.37
CA TRP A 141 -13.45 14.30 3.37
C TRP A 141 -12.55 15.46 2.92
N GLU A 142 -13.01 16.70 3.10
CA GLU A 142 -12.20 17.92 2.92
C GLU A 142 -11.27 18.15 4.12
N GLU A 143 -10.22 18.96 3.96
CA GLU A 143 -9.19 19.15 5.01
C GLU A 143 -9.74 19.72 6.35
N ASP A 144 -10.89 20.41 6.32
CA ASP A 144 -11.60 20.94 7.47
C ASP A 144 -12.71 20.00 8.01
N GLU A 145 -12.96 18.88 7.32
CA GLU A 145 -13.94 17.88 7.72
C GLU A 145 -13.31 16.76 8.57
N SER A 146 -14.16 16.04 9.30
CA SER A 146 -13.73 14.91 10.10
C SER A 146 -13.69 13.61 9.29
N PRO A 147 -12.52 13.01 9.03
CA PRO A 147 -12.44 11.68 8.42
C PRO A 147 -13.06 10.59 9.31
N TYR A 148 -13.05 10.80 10.63
CA TYR A 148 -13.66 9.88 11.60
C TYR A 148 -15.18 9.77 11.42
N GLN A 149 -15.83 10.88 11.08
CA GLN A 149 -17.27 10.89 10.80
C GLN A 149 -17.60 10.08 9.55
N ARG A 150 -16.76 10.11 8.51
CA ARG A 150 -16.94 9.27 7.32
C ARG A 150 -16.88 7.78 7.64
N VAL A 151 -15.99 7.38 8.55
CA VAL A 151 -15.95 5.98 9.04
C VAL A 151 -17.21 5.63 9.83
N ALA A 152 -17.66 6.52 10.74
CA ALA A 152 -18.88 6.30 11.52
C ALA A 152 -20.14 6.24 10.64
N GLU A 153 -20.23 7.05 9.59
CA GLU A 153 -21.27 6.99 8.56
C GLU A 153 -21.33 5.63 7.88
N ILE A 154 -20.17 5.09 7.48
CA ILE A 154 -20.10 3.74 6.90
C ILE A 154 -20.69 2.72 7.86
N PHE A 155 -20.36 2.76 9.16
CA PHE A 155 -20.93 1.83 10.14
C PHE A 155 -22.46 1.96 10.22
N ARG A 156 -22.98 3.19 10.30
CA ARG A 156 -24.44 3.43 10.34
C ARG A 156 -25.15 2.96 9.08
N ASP A 157 -24.60 3.26 7.91
CA ASP A 157 -25.18 2.87 6.60
C ASP A 157 -25.14 1.36 6.37
N ARG A 158 -24.26 0.63 7.08
CA ARG A 158 -24.22 -0.83 7.10
C ARG A 158 -25.06 -1.45 8.23
N GLY A 159 -25.83 -0.63 8.96
CA GLY A 159 -26.71 -1.06 10.04
C GLY A 159 -25.97 -1.41 11.35
N ILE A 160 -24.71 -1.00 11.49
CA ILE A 160 -23.87 -1.26 12.67
C ILE A 160 -24.01 -0.06 13.61
N HIS A 161 -25.13 0.00 14.33
CA HIS A 161 -25.41 1.05 15.32
C HIS A 161 -24.85 0.71 16.71
N THR A 162 -24.86 -0.57 17.03
CA THR A 162 -24.24 -1.20 18.20
C THR A 162 -23.50 -2.46 17.70
N GLY A 163 -22.55 -2.97 18.47
CA GLY A 163 -21.81 -4.18 18.08
C GLY A 163 -20.30 -4.03 18.19
N ARG A 164 -19.56 -4.88 17.48
CA ARG A 164 -18.11 -5.04 17.60
C ARG A 164 -17.40 -4.71 16.30
N VAL A 165 -16.51 -3.71 16.33
CA VAL A 165 -15.65 -3.36 15.20
C VAL A 165 -14.20 -3.77 15.52
N GLY A 166 -13.63 -4.60 14.64
CA GLY A 166 -12.23 -4.98 14.72
C GLY A 166 -11.32 -3.89 14.14
N MET A 167 -10.31 -3.48 14.88
CA MET A 167 -9.25 -2.57 14.41
C MET A 167 -8.02 -3.39 14.00
N GLU A 168 -7.46 -3.13 12.83
CA GLU A 168 -6.18 -3.73 12.40
C GLU A 168 -5.06 -3.41 13.39
N GLU A 169 -4.12 -4.34 13.54
CA GLU A 169 -3.13 -4.33 14.62
C GLU A 169 -2.19 -3.13 14.60
N ARG A 170 -2.02 -2.50 13.44
CA ARG A 170 -1.12 -1.36 13.23
C ARG A 170 -1.89 -0.06 13.01
N VAL A 171 -3.21 -0.05 13.27
CA VAL A 171 -3.99 1.18 13.27
C VAL A 171 -3.35 2.16 14.24
N ARG A 172 -3.04 3.34 13.73
CA ARG A 172 -2.40 4.40 14.51
C ARG A 172 -3.40 4.91 15.54
N PHE A 173 -2.91 5.08 16.77
CA PHE A 173 -3.77 5.36 17.92
C PHE A 173 -4.69 6.58 17.73
N PHE A 174 -4.21 7.66 17.10
CA PHE A 174 -5.02 8.86 16.89
C PHE A 174 -6.24 8.59 15.97
N LEU A 175 -6.12 7.68 15.01
CA LEU A 175 -7.25 7.28 14.16
C LEU A 175 -8.24 6.43 14.91
N PHE A 176 -7.73 5.46 15.69
CA PHE A 176 -8.57 4.68 16.59
C PHE A 176 -9.36 5.57 17.56
N ASP A 177 -8.68 6.50 18.25
CA ASP A 177 -9.32 7.38 19.23
C ASP A 177 -10.34 8.32 18.57
N GLY A 178 -10.04 8.86 17.39
CA GLY A 178 -10.98 9.67 16.61
C GLY A 178 -12.23 8.90 16.19
N ILE A 179 -12.08 7.68 15.65
CA ILE A 179 -13.20 6.81 15.25
C ILE A 179 -14.04 6.42 16.48
N ARG A 180 -13.39 6.07 17.59
CA ARG A 180 -14.06 5.71 18.84
C ARG A 180 -14.93 6.84 19.38
N LYS A 181 -14.46 8.08 19.30
CA LYS A 181 -15.25 9.27 19.68
C LYS A 181 -16.40 9.55 18.71
N ALA A 182 -16.22 9.27 17.42
CA ALA A 182 -17.26 9.48 16.40
C ALA A 182 -18.37 8.39 16.43
N ALA A 183 -18.06 7.19 16.93
CA ALA A 183 -19.01 6.07 17.05
C ALA A 183 -19.00 5.46 18.47
N PRO A 184 -19.42 6.21 19.51
CA PRO A 184 -19.26 5.82 20.91
C PRO A 184 -20.11 4.63 21.35
N ALA A 185 -21.15 4.28 20.58
CA ALA A 185 -22.02 3.13 20.85
C ALA A 185 -21.40 1.78 20.42
N LEU A 186 -20.27 1.81 19.70
CA LEU A 186 -19.58 0.61 19.22
C LEU A 186 -18.51 0.14 20.20
N GLN A 187 -18.38 -1.17 20.31
CA GLN A 187 -17.25 -1.79 21.00
C GLN A 187 -16.12 -2.01 19.98
N PHE A 188 -14.95 -1.47 20.26
CA PHE A 188 -13.76 -1.69 19.44
C PHE A 188 -12.92 -2.82 20.01
N VAL A 189 -12.53 -3.75 19.15
CA VAL A 189 -11.76 -4.96 19.51
C VAL A 189 -10.61 -5.16 18.52
N SER A 190 -9.71 -6.10 18.80
CA SER A 190 -8.67 -6.47 17.83
C SER A 190 -9.28 -7.19 16.61
N ALA A 191 -8.84 -6.82 15.41
CA ALA A 191 -9.15 -7.55 14.18
C ALA A 191 -8.26 -8.77 13.93
N THR A 192 -7.28 -9.08 14.80
CA THR A 192 -6.32 -10.19 14.61
C THR A 192 -6.97 -11.54 14.26
N PRO A 193 -8.09 -11.97 14.87
CA PRO A 193 -8.73 -13.23 14.47
C PRO A 193 -9.17 -13.25 12.99
N ILE A 194 -9.42 -12.08 12.38
CA ILE A 194 -9.81 -11.92 10.97
C ILE A 194 -8.56 -11.71 10.11
N THR A 195 -7.71 -10.74 10.45
CA THR A 195 -6.54 -10.37 9.63
C THR A 195 -5.50 -11.48 9.64
N ALA A 196 -5.04 -11.91 10.81
CA ALA A 196 -4.11 -13.03 10.93
C ALA A 196 -4.78 -14.37 10.54
N GLY A 197 -6.03 -14.61 10.96
CA GLY A 197 -6.78 -15.81 10.58
C GLY A 197 -6.99 -15.96 9.07
N GLY A 198 -7.11 -14.83 8.35
CA GLY A 198 -7.11 -14.78 6.90
C GLY A 198 -5.76 -15.18 6.29
N ARG A 199 -4.67 -14.65 6.85
CA ARG A 199 -3.31 -14.60 6.25
C ARG A 199 -2.35 -15.70 6.71
N MET A 200 -2.69 -16.45 7.76
CA MET A 200 -1.79 -17.45 8.36
C MET A 200 -1.55 -18.64 7.42
N PHE A 201 -2.56 -19.07 6.68
CA PHE A 201 -2.48 -20.17 5.71
C PHE A 201 -2.50 -19.63 4.29
N LYS A 202 -1.45 -19.95 3.52
CA LYS A 202 -1.15 -19.33 2.22
C LYS A 202 -1.84 -20.12 1.12
N SER A 203 -2.38 -19.42 0.13
CA SER A 203 -2.87 -20.08 -1.08
C SER A 203 -1.71 -20.63 -1.92
N PRO A 204 -1.97 -21.57 -2.86
CA PRO A 204 -0.95 -22.00 -3.82
C PRO A 204 -0.33 -20.83 -4.60
N ALA A 205 -1.11 -19.80 -4.95
CA ALA A 205 -0.61 -18.61 -5.63
C ALA A 205 0.33 -17.79 -4.73
N GLU A 206 0.00 -17.64 -3.44
CA GLU A 206 0.87 -16.97 -2.47
C GLU A 206 2.19 -17.74 -2.26
N LEU A 207 2.12 -19.06 -2.14
CA LEU A 207 3.31 -19.91 -2.02
C LEU A 207 4.21 -19.81 -3.25
N ALA A 208 3.64 -19.82 -4.46
CA ALA A 208 4.40 -19.66 -5.70
C ALA A 208 5.12 -18.30 -5.76
N LEU A 209 4.46 -17.22 -5.34
CA LEU A 209 5.06 -15.88 -5.26
C LEU A 209 6.19 -15.83 -4.21
N MET A 210 5.98 -16.41 -3.04
CA MET A 210 6.99 -16.49 -1.98
C MET A 210 8.19 -17.32 -2.42
N GLN A 211 7.95 -18.47 -3.06
CA GLN A 211 9.02 -19.32 -3.59
C GLN A 211 9.87 -18.55 -4.59
N ARG A 212 9.24 -17.86 -5.55
CA ARG A 212 9.98 -17.08 -6.53
C ARG A 212 10.81 -15.96 -5.89
N ALA A 213 10.30 -15.29 -4.88
CA ALA A 213 11.07 -14.27 -4.15
C ALA A 213 12.29 -14.87 -3.43
N ASN A 214 12.13 -16.06 -2.84
CA ASN A 214 13.24 -16.78 -2.21
C ASN A 214 14.28 -17.24 -3.23
N ASP A 215 13.85 -17.76 -4.38
CA ASP A 215 14.76 -18.17 -5.46
C ASP A 215 15.62 -16.99 -5.95
N ILE A 216 14.98 -15.83 -6.16
CA ILE A 216 15.68 -14.59 -6.53
C ILE A 216 16.71 -14.20 -5.47
N THR A 217 16.30 -14.26 -4.20
CA THR A 217 17.17 -13.89 -3.07
C THR A 217 18.36 -14.84 -2.95
N LEU A 218 18.15 -16.14 -3.14
CA LEU A 218 19.21 -17.14 -3.11
C LEU A 218 20.23 -16.92 -4.22
N ILE A 219 19.77 -16.68 -5.46
CA ILE A 219 20.66 -16.37 -6.59
C ILE A 219 21.47 -15.09 -6.32
N ALA A 220 20.87 -14.08 -5.67
CA ALA A 220 21.58 -12.87 -5.29
C ALA A 220 22.67 -13.12 -4.24
N TYR A 221 22.47 -14.05 -3.29
CA TYR A 221 23.50 -14.42 -2.30
C TYR A 221 24.65 -15.24 -2.90
N GLN A 222 24.39 -15.99 -3.97
CA GLN A 222 25.40 -16.80 -4.65
C GLN A 222 26.35 -15.98 -5.51
N ALA A 223 25.93 -14.77 -5.92
CA ALA A 223 26.68 -13.88 -6.78
C ALA A 223 27.50 -12.87 -5.96
#